data_AF-A0A8V0YX51-F1
#
_entry.id   AF-A0A8V0YX51-F1
#
_cell.length_a   1.000
_cell.length_b   1.000
_cell.length_c   1.000
_cell.angle_alpha   90.00
_cell.angle_beta   90.00
_cell.angle_gamma   90.00
#
_symmetry.space_group_name_H-M   'P 1'
#
loop_
_entity.id
_entity.type
_entity.pdbx_description
1 polymer ?
#
loop_
_entity_poly.entity_id
_entity_poly.type
_entity_poly.pdbx_seq_one_letter_code
_entity_poly.pdbx_strand_id
1 'polypeptide(L)'
;MEVLAQPLLMVPRRPGYGTMGKPIKLLANCFQVEIPKIDVYLYEVDIKPDKCPRRVNREVVDSMVQHFKVTIFGDRRPVYDGKRSLYTANPSATHTCAAHDQFLYLHQRIMLTW
;
A
#
# COMPACT_ATOMS: atom_id res chain seq x y z
N MET A 1 -24.04 8.26 -29.93
CA MET A 1 -22.73 8.93 -29.90
C MET A 1 -22.09 8.57 -28.58
N GLU A 2 -21.27 7.52 -28.56
CA GLU A 2 -20.32 7.28 -27.48
C GLU A 2 -19.16 6.49 -28.09
N VAL A 3 -18.11 7.20 -28.44
CA VAL A 3 -16.89 6.63 -29.02
C VAL A 3 -16.09 6.15 -27.83
N LEU A 4 -16.04 4.83 -27.62
CA LEU A 4 -15.17 4.21 -26.62
C LEU A 4 -13.74 4.66 -26.93
N ALA A 5 -13.15 5.46 -26.03
CA ALA A 5 -11.79 5.94 -26.15
C ALA A 5 -10.85 4.73 -26.18
N GLN A 6 -10.29 4.43 -27.36
CA GLN A 6 -9.23 3.46 -27.51
C GLN A 6 -8.01 3.97 -26.71
N PRO A 7 -7.33 3.13 -25.90
CA PRO A 7 -6.16 3.58 -25.17
C PRO A 7 -5.07 3.97 -26.18
N LEU A 8 -4.78 5.27 -26.22
CA LEU A 8 -3.75 5.87 -27.04
C LEU A 8 -2.38 5.31 -26.59
N LEU A 9 -1.73 4.56 -27.49
CA LEU A 9 -0.34 4.08 -27.42
C LEU A 9 0.01 3.21 -26.20
N MET A 10 -0.13 1.89 -26.34
CA MET A 10 0.48 0.93 -25.41
C MET A 10 2.00 0.87 -25.59
N VAL A 11 2.75 0.88 -24.48
CA VAL A 11 4.20 0.69 -24.50
C VAL A 11 4.53 -0.69 -25.10
N PRO A 12 5.39 -0.79 -26.13
CA PRO A 12 5.71 -2.06 -26.76
C PRO A 12 6.38 -3.00 -25.75
N ARG A 13 6.01 -4.28 -25.81
CA ARG A 13 6.66 -5.32 -25.00
C ARG A 13 8.11 -5.48 -25.41
N ARG A 14 8.95 -5.88 -24.46
CA ARG A 14 10.36 -6.18 -24.71
C ARG A 14 10.46 -7.27 -25.80
N PRO A 15 11.10 -7.01 -26.95
CA PRO A 15 11.12 -7.97 -28.07
C PRO A 15 12.04 -9.18 -27.81
N GLY A 16 12.99 -9.07 -26.89
CA GLY A 16 13.92 -10.14 -26.54
C GLY A 16 15.07 -9.67 -25.66
N TYR A 17 16.09 -10.52 -25.48
CA TYR A 17 17.35 -10.19 -24.80
C TYR A 17 18.46 -10.04 -25.84
N GLY A 18 19.38 -9.09 -25.64
CA GLY A 18 20.53 -8.89 -26.53
C GLY A 18 21.53 -10.05 -26.42
N THR A 19 22.13 -10.43 -27.55
CA THR A 19 23.05 -11.59 -27.67
C THR A 19 24.47 -11.20 -28.09
N MET A 20 24.67 -9.97 -28.55
CA MET A 20 25.97 -9.48 -29.01
C MET A 20 26.87 -9.12 -27.83
N GLY A 21 28.15 -9.51 -27.91
CA GLY A 21 29.18 -9.18 -26.93
C GLY A 21 29.66 -10.39 -26.11
N LYS A 22 30.71 -10.17 -25.32
CA LYS A 22 31.24 -11.19 -24.39
C LYS A 22 30.54 -11.07 -23.04
N PRO A 23 30.01 -12.17 -22.46
CA PRO A 23 29.39 -12.13 -21.13
C PRO A 23 30.37 -11.65 -20.05
N ILE A 24 29.88 -10.81 -19.13
CA ILE A 24 30.63 -10.32 -17.97
C ILE A 24 29.80 -10.48 -16.69
N LYS A 25 30.44 -10.86 -15.59
CA LYS A 25 29.78 -10.97 -14.28
C LYS A 25 29.68 -9.58 -13.65
N LEU A 26 28.47 -9.19 -13.26
CA LEU A 26 28.18 -7.92 -12.61
C LEU A 26 27.54 -8.18 -11.25
N LEU A 27 27.77 -7.27 -10.31
CA LEU A 27 26.98 -7.14 -9.09
C LEU A 27 26.16 -5.87 -9.20
N ALA A 28 24.88 -5.97 -8.88
CA ALA A 28 23.98 -4.83 -8.80
C ALA A 28 23.53 -4.65 -7.35
N ASN A 29 23.23 -3.42 -6.96
CA ASN A 29 22.55 -3.12 -5.71
C ASN A 29 21.04 -3.41 -5.84
N CYS A 30 20.71 -4.61 -6.32
CA CYS A 30 19.36 -5.11 -6.56
C CYS A 30 19.22 -6.41 -5.77
N PHE A 31 18.52 -6.33 -4.64
CA PHE A 31 18.27 -7.48 -3.79
C PHE A 31 16.93 -8.11 -4.18
N GLN A 32 16.94 -9.42 -4.40
CA GLN A 32 15.73 -10.17 -4.67
C GLN A 32 14.87 -10.21 -3.41
N VAL A 33 13.59 -9.85 -3.55
CA VAL A 33 12.61 -9.88 -2.46
C VAL A 33 11.50 -10.86 -2.85
N GLU A 34 11.17 -11.78 -1.96
CA GLU A 34 10.03 -12.67 -2.11
C GLU A 34 8.79 -12.01 -1.51
N ILE A 35 7.76 -11.80 -2.34
CA ILE A 35 6.50 -11.21 -1.91
C ILE A 35 5.49 -12.36 -1.70
N PRO A 36 4.93 -12.51 -0.50
CA PRO A 36 3.93 -13.55 -0.25
C PRO A 36 2.65 -13.28 -1.05
N LYS A 37 2.00 -14.36 -1.50
CA LYS A 37 0.70 -14.30 -2.20
C LYS A 37 -0.43 -14.09 -1.19
N ILE A 38 -0.43 -12.95 -0.54
CA ILE A 38 -1.46 -12.53 0.42
C ILE A 38 -2.22 -11.33 -0.11
N ASP A 39 -3.44 -11.18 0.38
CA ASP A 39 -4.20 -9.96 0.18
C ASP A 39 -3.66 -8.86 1.09
N VAL A 40 -3.49 -7.67 0.53
CA VAL A 40 -3.18 -6.47 1.31
C VAL A 40 -4.42 -5.58 1.32
N TYR A 41 -4.75 -5.09 2.51
CA TYR A 41 -5.89 -4.23 2.73
C TYR A 41 -5.42 -2.80 2.86
N LEU A 42 -5.96 -1.92 2.02
CA LEU A 42 -5.73 -0.49 2.07
C LEU A 42 -6.90 0.19 2.77
N TYR A 43 -6.58 1.05 3.74
CA TYR A 43 -7.51 1.96 4.40
C TYR A 43 -7.10 3.41 4.11
N GLU A 44 -8.10 4.27 3.91
CA GLU A 44 -7.90 5.72 3.88
C GLU A 44 -7.99 6.29 5.30
N VAL A 45 -6.96 7.03 5.70
CA VAL A 45 -6.84 7.70 6.99
C VAL A 45 -6.88 9.21 6.77
N ASP A 46 -7.76 9.88 7.50
CA ASP A 46 -7.90 11.34 7.49
C ASP A 46 -7.44 11.91 8.84
N ILE A 47 -6.34 12.65 8.83
CA ILE A 47 -5.75 13.26 10.04
C ILE A 47 -6.02 14.76 10.00
N LYS A 48 -6.82 15.24 10.95
CA LYS A 48 -7.12 16.67 11.11
C LYS A 48 -6.30 17.24 12.27
N PRO A 49 -5.54 18.34 12.06
CA PRO A 49 -5.50 19.19 10.87
C PRO A 49 -4.55 18.68 9.75
N ASP A 50 -4.97 18.91 8.50
CA ASP A 50 -4.41 18.27 7.28
C ASP A 50 -2.98 18.73 6.90
N LYS A 51 -2.46 19.78 7.54
CA LYS A 51 -1.16 20.43 7.21
C LYS A 51 -0.03 20.07 8.17
N CYS A 52 -0.08 18.90 8.79
CA CYS A 52 0.99 18.41 9.65
C CYS A 52 2.17 17.84 8.84
N PRO A 53 3.43 18.00 9.31
CA PRO A 53 4.58 17.33 8.70
C PRO A 53 4.41 15.81 8.70
N ARG A 54 4.90 15.12 7.65
CA ARG A 54 4.76 13.65 7.53
C ARG A 54 5.29 12.86 8.73
N ARG A 55 6.35 13.37 9.38
CA ARG A 55 6.89 12.77 10.60
C ARG A 55 5.88 12.78 11.74
N VAL A 56 5.22 13.92 11.96
CA VAL A 56 4.17 14.05 12.97
C VAL A 56 3.00 13.13 12.65
N ASN A 57 2.59 13.03 11.39
CA ASN A 57 1.51 12.12 10.99
C ASN A 57 1.85 10.65 11.29
N ARG A 58 3.12 10.24 11.13
CA ARG A 58 3.57 8.90 11.51
C ARG A 58 3.52 8.72 13.02
N GLU A 59 4.00 9.68 13.81
CA GLU A 59 3.96 9.62 15.27
C GLU A 59 2.52 9.54 15.81
N VAL A 60 1.59 10.28 15.20
CA VAL A 60 0.15 10.22 15.54
C VAL A 60 -0.43 8.84 15.24
N VAL A 61 -0.18 8.29 14.05
CA VAL A 61 -0.67 6.97 13.66
C VAL A 61 -0.04 5.87 14.50
N ASP A 62 1.26 5.95 14.80
CA ASP A 62 1.96 5.00 15.66
C ASP A 62 1.37 5.02 17.08
N SER A 63 1.09 6.21 17.62
CA SER A 63 0.40 6.35 18.92
C SER A 63 -1.01 5.76 18.87
N MET A 64 -1.79 6.01 17.81
CA MET A 64 -3.12 5.42 17.62
C MET A 64 -3.05 3.89 17.60
N VAL A 65 -2.10 3.31 16.87
CA VAL A 65 -1.94 1.85 16.77
C VAL A 65 -1.56 1.24 18.11
N GLN A 66 -0.74 1.92 18.91
CA GLN A 66 -0.39 1.48 20.26
C GLN A 66 -1.58 1.56 21.23
N HIS A 67 -2.31 2.68 21.24
CA HIS A 67 -3.43 2.89 22.16
C HIS A 67 -4.63 1.98 21.84
N PHE A 68 -4.94 1.80 20.56
CA PHE A 68 -6.05 0.96 20.11
C PHE A 68 -5.61 -0.46 19.69
N LYS A 69 -4.47 -0.91 20.22
CA LYS A 69 -3.93 -2.24 19.94
C LYS A 69 -4.93 -3.33 20.32
N VAL A 70 -5.51 -3.26 21.52
CA VAL A 70 -6.41 -4.33 22.00
C VAL A 70 -7.76 -4.32 21.28
N THR A 71 -8.24 -3.14 20.87
CA THR A 71 -9.61 -2.95 20.37
C THR A 71 -9.74 -3.11 18.86
N ILE A 72 -8.77 -2.61 18.08
CA ILE A 72 -8.89 -2.51 16.61
C ILE A 72 -7.80 -3.32 15.92
N PHE A 73 -6.54 -3.13 16.32
CA PHE A 73 -5.41 -3.67 15.59
C PHE A 73 -5.04 -5.09 16.01
N GLY A 74 -5.36 -5.52 17.23
CA GLY A 74 -4.90 -6.78 17.80
C GLY A 74 -3.38 -6.89 17.74
N ASP A 75 -2.88 -8.01 17.25
CA ASP A 75 -1.45 -8.21 16.95
C ASP A 75 -1.04 -7.75 15.54
N ARG A 76 -1.92 -7.06 14.81
CA ARG A 76 -1.59 -6.53 13.48
C ARG A 76 -0.65 -5.35 13.60
N ARG A 77 0.29 -5.26 12.66
CA ARG A 77 1.22 -4.15 12.51
C ARG A 77 0.92 -3.40 11.21
N PRO A 78 0.00 -2.42 11.23
CA PRO A 78 -0.31 -1.64 10.05
C PRO A 78 0.90 -0.79 9.63
N VAL A 79 1.03 -0.52 8.33
CA VAL A 79 2.11 0.31 7.77
C VAL A 79 1.49 1.55 7.13
N TYR A 80 1.97 2.72 7.53
CA TYR A 80 1.46 4.01 7.06
C TYR A 80 2.46 4.74 6.15
N ASP A 81 1.96 5.33 5.06
CA ASP A 81 2.77 6.08 4.09
C ASP A 81 3.16 7.50 4.56
N GLY A 82 2.48 8.02 5.60
CA GLY A 82 2.67 9.36 6.13
C GLY A 82 1.70 10.41 5.58
N LYS A 83 0.72 10.01 4.76
CA LYS A 83 -0.30 10.90 4.19
C LYS A 83 -1.73 10.42 4.41
N ARG A 84 -2.13 9.31 3.78
CA ARG A 84 -3.53 8.84 3.76
C ARG A 84 -3.65 7.32 3.69
N SER A 85 -2.60 6.61 3.28
CA SER A 85 -2.69 5.19 2.97
C SER A 85 -2.12 4.35 4.11
N LEU A 86 -2.99 3.55 4.71
CA LEU A 86 -2.64 2.59 5.76
C LEU A 86 -2.85 1.16 5.24
N TYR A 87 -1.80 0.34 5.30
CA TYR A 87 -1.80 -1.02 4.78
C TYR A 87 -1.79 -2.05 5.92
N THR A 88 -2.54 -3.14 5.76
CA THR A 88 -2.50 -4.29 6.66
C THR A 88 -2.47 -5.61 5.91
N ALA A 89 -1.81 -6.62 6.49
CA ALA A 89 -1.71 -7.96 5.93
C ALA A 89 -2.94 -8.84 6.20
N ASN A 90 -3.77 -8.48 7.19
CA ASN A 90 -4.98 -9.19 7.57
C ASN A 90 -6.11 -8.17 7.75
N PRO A 91 -7.36 -8.50 7.38
CA PRO A 91 -8.47 -7.58 7.55
C PRO A 91 -8.63 -7.26 9.03
N SER A 92 -8.75 -5.97 9.40
CA SER A 92 -9.06 -5.58 10.77
C SER A 92 -10.41 -6.15 11.22
N ALA A 93 -10.57 -6.48 12.51
CA ALA A 93 -11.78 -7.15 13.02
C ALA A 93 -13.06 -6.29 12.87
N THR A 94 -12.86 -5.01 12.61
CA THR A 94 -13.85 -4.01 12.22
C THR A 94 -14.35 -4.23 10.79
N HIS A 95 -15.15 -5.27 10.57
CA HIS A 95 -16.12 -5.28 9.46
C HIS A 95 -17.43 -4.55 9.83
N THR A 96 -17.59 -4.02 11.04
CA THR A 96 -18.85 -3.35 11.45
C THR A 96 -18.73 -2.17 12.42
N CYS A 97 -17.56 -1.82 12.96
CA CYS A 97 -17.45 -0.69 13.88
C CYS A 97 -16.84 0.51 13.16
N ALA A 98 -17.69 1.42 12.70
CA ALA A 98 -17.32 2.82 12.73
C ALA A 98 -16.83 3.09 14.15
N ALA A 99 -15.54 3.42 14.31
CA ALA A 99 -15.12 4.16 15.48
C ALA A 99 -15.86 5.50 15.38
N HIS A 100 -17.00 5.57 16.07
CA HIS A 100 -17.67 6.83 16.30
C HIS A 100 -16.62 7.70 17.00
N ASP A 101 -16.20 8.75 16.30
CA ASP A 101 -15.04 9.62 16.50
C ASP A 101 -13.66 9.10 16.02
N GLN A 102 -13.27 9.62 14.84
CA GLN A 102 -11.92 9.72 14.22
C GLN A 102 -11.42 8.56 13.31
N PHE A 103 -12.22 8.35 12.24
CA PHE A 103 -11.89 8.02 10.83
C PHE A 103 -11.01 6.79 10.45
N LEU A 104 -11.69 5.74 9.96
CA LEU A 104 -11.19 4.77 8.96
C LEU A 104 -12.30 4.51 7.93
N TYR A 105 -12.10 4.78 6.64
CA TYR A 105 -13.09 4.39 5.61
C TYR A 105 -12.49 3.90 4.28
N LEU A 106 -13.29 3.01 3.68
CA LEU A 106 -13.19 2.24 2.42
C LEU A 106 -12.15 1.09 2.38
N HIS A 107 -12.66 -0.11 2.10
CA HIS A 107 -11.93 -1.36 1.98
C HIS A 107 -11.68 -1.68 0.50
N GLN A 108 -10.52 -1.31 -0.04
CA GLN A 108 -10.10 -1.78 -1.36
C GLN A 108 -9.08 -2.90 -1.18
N ARG A 109 -9.45 -4.12 -1.59
CA ARG A 109 -8.55 -5.27 -1.64
C ARG A 109 -7.56 -5.03 -2.78
N ILE A 110 -6.28 -4.85 -2.46
CA ILE A 110 -5.24 -4.77 -3.48
C ILE A 110 -4.74 -6.18 -3.73
N MET A 111 -5.15 -6.74 -4.85
CA MET A 111 -4.52 -7.94 -5.40
C MET A 111 -3.16 -7.51 -5.97
N LEU A 112 -2.07 -7.95 -5.37
CA LEU A 112 -0.76 -7.86 -6.01
C LEU A 112 -0.71 -8.92 -7.12
N THR A 113 -1.31 -8.61 -8.28
CA THR A 113 -1.20 -9.41 -9.49
C THR A 113 0.01 -8.96 -10.30
N TRP A 114 0.71 -9.93 -10.90
CA TRP A 114 1.89 -9.76 -11.75
C TRP A 114 1.58 -9.10 -13.09
#